data_AF-A0A8K0TXA9-F1
#
_entry.id   AF-A0A8K0TXA9-F1
#
_cell.length_a   1.000
_cell.length_b   1.000
_cell.length_c   1.000
_cell.angle_alpha   90.00
_cell.angle_beta   90.00
_cell.angle_gamma   90.00
#
_symmetry.space_group_name_H-M   'P 1'
#
loop_
_entity.id
_entity.type
_entity.pdbx_description
1 polymer ?
#
loop_
_entity_poly.entity_id
_entity_poly.type
_entity_poly.pdbx_seq_one_letter_code
_entity_poly.pdbx_strand_id
1 'polypeptide(L)'
;MSTLPLVPTGLYKIINVGDSLAASLINGNVVGNGYENAVWLVENLVGDNAENQVVIRNNSPNVGPDSFAGVAAPTTGEPVIGASTSTIWTLKPAPTGGIEITIDDLAWTLITSSQNNPILLESPTASGVAHIWVFEPVAQ
;
A
#
# COMPACT_ATOMS: atom_id res chain seq x y z
N MET A 1 -0.72 2.36 -26.22
CA MET A 1 -0.33 1.37 -25.19
C MET A 1 0.12 2.17 -23.98
N SER A 2 -0.69 2.24 -22.92
CA SER A 2 -0.32 2.94 -21.70
C SER A 2 0.74 2.11 -21.00
N THR A 3 1.96 2.62 -20.91
CA THR A 3 3.00 2.02 -20.08
C THR A 3 2.52 2.07 -18.63
N LEU A 4 2.53 0.93 -17.96
CA LEU A 4 2.32 0.85 -16.52
C LEU A 4 3.23 1.89 -15.83
N PRO A 5 2.75 2.73 -14.91
CA PRO A 5 3.63 3.61 -14.15
C PRO A 5 4.54 2.72 -13.30
N LEU A 6 5.84 2.75 -13.61
CA LEU A 6 6.88 2.12 -12.81
C LEU A 6 6.90 2.81 -11.44
N VAL A 7 6.90 2.04 -10.35
CA VAL A 7 7.30 2.56 -9.03
C VAL A 7 8.71 2.05 -8.76
N PRO A 8 9.75 2.88 -8.95
CA PRO A 8 11.12 2.49 -8.65
C PRO A 8 11.31 2.15 -7.17
N THR A 9 12.32 1.35 -6.86
CA THR A 9 12.73 1.17 -5.46
C THR A 9 13.06 2.52 -4.82
N GLY A 10 12.50 2.80 -3.65
CA GLY A 10 12.67 4.09 -2.99
C GLY A 10 11.80 4.27 -1.75
N LEU A 11 11.95 5.44 -1.11
CA LEU A 11 11.13 5.85 0.02
C LEU A 11 9.90 6.63 -0.46
N TYR A 12 8.72 6.22 -0.01
CA TYR A 12 7.45 6.81 -0.43
C TYR A 12 6.51 7.03 0.74
N LYS A 13 5.65 8.04 0.58
CA LYS A 13 4.35 8.08 1.24
C LYS A 13 3.33 7.42 0.32
N ILE A 14 2.56 6.48 0.86
CA ILE A 14 1.52 5.76 0.13
C ILE A 14 0.16 6.34 0.54
N ILE A 15 -0.45 7.12 -0.34
CA ILE A 15 -1.55 8.02 -0.03
C ILE A 15 -2.82 7.57 -0.74
N ASN A 16 -3.90 7.39 0.02
CA ASN A 16 -5.21 7.10 -0.54
C ASN A 16 -5.75 8.35 -1.25
N VAL A 17 -6.15 8.22 -2.50
CA VAL A 17 -6.63 9.35 -3.32
C VAL A 17 -8.01 9.84 -2.88
N GLY A 18 -8.87 8.96 -2.38
CA GLY A 18 -10.23 9.33 -1.94
C GLY A 18 -10.22 10.19 -0.67
N ASP A 19 -9.35 9.85 0.28
CA ASP A 19 -9.44 10.37 1.65
C ASP A 19 -8.25 11.25 2.05
N SER A 20 -7.21 11.37 1.20
CA SER A 20 -5.97 12.10 1.50
C SER A 20 -5.27 11.62 2.79
N LEU A 21 -5.51 10.36 3.17
CA LEU A 21 -4.86 9.69 4.28
C LEU A 21 -3.71 8.82 3.76
N ALA A 22 -2.61 8.79 4.49
CA ALA A 22 -1.44 7.99 4.15
C ALA A 22 -1.40 6.70 4.98
N ALA A 23 -1.01 5.59 4.33
CA ALA A 23 -0.80 4.32 5.01
C ALA A 23 0.31 4.46 6.06
N SER A 24 0.02 4.12 7.30
CA SER A 24 0.96 4.21 8.43
C SER A 24 0.92 2.93 9.24
N LEU A 25 2.07 2.48 9.73
CA LEU A 25 2.13 1.37 10.67
C LEU A 25 1.94 1.89 12.10
N ILE A 26 0.88 1.48 12.79
CA ILE A 26 0.57 1.91 14.16
C ILE A 26 0.15 0.69 14.98
N ASN A 27 0.84 0.43 16.08
CA ASN A 27 0.56 -0.69 16.99
C ASN A 27 0.37 -2.04 16.25
N GLY A 28 1.20 -2.29 15.23
CA GLY A 28 1.17 -3.52 14.43
C GLY A 28 0.14 -3.56 13.29
N ASN A 29 -0.67 -2.52 13.10
CA ASN A 29 -1.66 -2.45 12.02
C ASN A 29 -1.28 -1.39 10.99
N VAL A 30 -1.55 -1.65 9.71
CA VAL A 30 -1.47 -0.63 8.67
C VAL A 30 -2.80 0.10 8.60
N VAL A 31 -2.77 1.39 8.88
CA VAL A 31 -3.96 2.24 9.00
C VAL A 31 -3.87 3.46 8.09
N GLY A 32 -5.01 4.03 7.71
CA GLY A 32 -5.06 5.37 7.12
C GLY A 32 -4.83 6.43 8.21
N ASN A 33 -3.77 7.23 8.11
CA ASN A 33 -3.46 8.29 9.08
C ASN A 33 -2.85 9.54 8.40
N GLY A 34 -2.51 10.56 9.18
CA GLY A 34 -1.74 11.71 8.71
C GLY A 34 -0.32 11.35 8.23
N TYR A 35 0.31 12.29 7.53
CA TYR A 35 1.57 12.08 6.79
C TYR A 35 2.82 11.88 7.65
N GLU A 36 2.79 12.29 8.92
CA GLU A 36 3.99 12.49 9.76
C GLU A 36 4.73 11.19 10.11
N ASN A 37 4.10 10.02 9.92
CA ASN A 37 4.70 8.71 10.19
C ASN A 37 4.52 7.68 9.05
N ALA A 38 4.16 8.14 7.85
CA ALA A 38 3.72 7.31 6.74
C ALA A 38 4.82 7.02 5.70
N VAL A 39 6.04 6.71 6.14
CA VAL A 39 7.18 6.48 5.23
C VAL A 39 7.44 4.98 5.07
N TRP A 40 7.40 4.53 3.82
CA TRP A 40 7.62 3.15 3.44
C TRP A 40 8.79 3.05 2.46
N LEU A 41 9.66 2.08 2.68
CA LEU A 41 10.57 1.60 1.65
C LEU A 41 9.80 0.64 0.75
N VAL A 42 9.69 0.99 -0.54
CA VAL A 42 9.11 0.13 -1.56
C VAL A 42 10.28 -0.48 -2.32
N GLU A 43 10.41 -1.80 -2.30
CA GLU A 43 11.48 -2.52 -2.98
C GLU A 43 10.91 -3.32 -4.14
N ASN A 44 11.41 -3.03 -5.33
CA ASN A 44 11.05 -3.75 -6.53
C ASN A 44 11.75 -5.11 -6.60
N LEU A 45 11.00 -6.18 -6.84
CA LEU A 45 11.55 -7.54 -6.85
C LEU A 45 12.15 -7.96 -8.19
N VAL A 46 11.84 -7.26 -9.29
CA VAL A 46 12.35 -7.59 -10.63
C VAL A 46 13.05 -6.36 -11.21
N GLY A 47 14.29 -6.53 -11.66
CA GLY A 47 15.16 -5.43 -12.13
C GLY A 47 14.60 -4.58 -13.28
N ASP A 48 13.60 -5.09 -14.00
CA ASP A 48 12.92 -4.37 -15.10
C ASP A 48 11.46 -4.01 -14.77
N ASN A 49 10.99 -4.36 -13.55
CA ASN A 49 9.65 -4.09 -13.04
C ASN A 49 8.50 -4.50 -14.01
N ALA A 50 8.73 -5.54 -14.82
CA ALA A 50 7.78 -6.03 -15.83
C ALA A 50 6.46 -6.54 -15.21
N GLU A 51 6.50 -6.97 -13.94
CA GLU A 51 5.35 -7.50 -13.21
C GLU A 51 4.82 -6.56 -12.12
N ASN A 52 5.46 -5.40 -11.89
CA ASN A 52 5.08 -4.46 -10.83
C ASN A 52 4.97 -5.09 -9.43
N GLN A 53 5.81 -6.09 -9.16
CA GLN A 53 5.84 -6.80 -7.88
C GLN A 53 6.79 -6.11 -6.91
N VAL A 54 6.28 -5.79 -5.73
CA VAL A 54 7.02 -5.06 -4.70
C VAL A 54 6.85 -5.71 -3.33
N VAL A 55 7.83 -5.46 -2.47
CA VAL A 55 7.63 -5.54 -1.02
C VAL A 55 7.58 -4.12 -0.46
N ILE A 56 6.72 -3.91 0.54
CA ILE A 56 6.49 -2.62 1.17
C ILE A 56 6.94 -2.75 2.62
N ARG A 57 8.08 -2.17 2.96
CA ARG A 57 8.73 -2.27 4.27
C ARG A 57 8.58 -0.95 5.04
N ASN A 58 8.22 -1.04 6.31
CA ASN A 58 8.14 0.12 7.19
C ASN A 58 9.52 0.79 7.27
N ASN A 59 9.54 2.10 7.06
CA ASN A 59 10.73 2.94 7.24
C ASN A 59 10.37 4.16 8.11
N SER A 60 9.34 4.03 8.95
CA SER A 60 8.95 5.08 9.90
C SER A 60 9.96 5.14 11.05
N PRO A 61 10.50 6.32 11.40
CA PRO A 61 11.56 6.45 12.40
C PRO A 61 11.12 6.05 13.83
N ASN A 62 9.81 6.02 14.09
CA ASN A 62 9.23 5.78 15.41
C ASN A 62 8.69 4.35 15.61
N VAL A 63 8.76 3.51 14.58
CA VAL A 63 8.23 2.15 14.59
C VAL A 63 9.36 1.24 14.15
N GLY A 64 9.71 0.23 14.96
CA GLY A 64 10.91 -0.59 14.76
C GLY A 64 11.14 -1.04 13.30
N PRO A 65 12.40 -1.08 12.82
CA PRO A 65 12.75 -1.09 11.39
C PRO A 65 12.42 -2.36 10.58
N ASP A 66 11.75 -3.37 11.15
CA ASP A 66 11.69 -4.71 10.54
C ASP A 66 10.26 -5.24 10.38
N SER A 67 9.35 -4.41 9.86
CA SER A 67 7.98 -4.84 9.55
C SER A 67 7.63 -4.56 8.09
N PHE A 68 7.05 -5.56 7.42
CA PHE A 68 6.47 -5.43 6.10
C PHE A 68 4.97 -5.16 6.21
N ALA A 69 4.40 -4.42 5.27
CA ALA A 69 2.97 -4.45 5.07
C ALA A 69 2.59 -5.84 4.53
N GLY A 70 1.78 -6.57 5.28
CA GLY A 70 1.38 -7.93 4.95
C GLY A 70 -0.02 -8.27 5.42
N VAL A 71 -0.46 -9.48 5.11
CA VAL A 71 -1.78 -10.03 5.48
C VAL A 71 -1.62 -11.47 5.92
N ALA A 72 -2.47 -11.95 6.83
CA ALA A 72 -2.43 -13.36 7.25
C ALA A 72 -2.95 -14.29 6.15
N ALA A 73 -3.98 -13.84 5.42
CA ALA A 73 -4.53 -14.53 4.25
C ALA A 73 -5.08 -13.52 3.23
N PRO A 74 -4.98 -13.80 1.92
CA PRO A 74 -5.57 -12.94 0.89
C PRO A 74 -7.08 -13.16 0.79
N THR A 75 -7.85 -12.64 1.74
CA THR A 75 -9.32 -12.72 1.76
C THR A 75 -9.96 -11.35 1.98
N THR A 76 -11.14 -11.11 1.39
CA THR A 76 -11.89 -9.86 1.58
C THR A 76 -12.17 -9.60 3.07
N GLY A 77 -11.94 -8.37 3.52
CA GLY A 77 -12.07 -7.94 4.91
C GLY A 77 -10.82 -8.18 5.76
N GLU A 78 -9.80 -8.87 5.24
CA GLU A 78 -8.56 -9.08 5.98
C GLU A 78 -7.81 -7.77 6.18
N PRO A 79 -7.37 -7.43 7.41
CA PRO A 79 -6.56 -6.24 7.65
C PRO A 79 -5.13 -6.40 7.14
N VAL A 80 -4.60 -5.30 6.61
CA VAL A 80 -3.18 -5.15 6.36
C VAL A 80 -2.48 -4.83 7.68
N ILE A 81 -1.46 -5.61 8.01
CA ILE A 81 -0.73 -5.58 9.29
C ILE A 81 0.77 -5.39 9.07
N GLY A 82 1.48 -5.04 10.14
CA GLY A 82 2.93 -5.16 10.20
C GLY A 82 3.33 -6.62 10.42
N ALA A 83 3.94 -7.24 9.41
CA ALA A 83 4.36 -8.63 9.41
C ALA A 83 5.90 -8.76 9.46
N SER A 84 6.40 -9.83 10.08
CA SER A 84 7.84 -10.17 10.08
C SER A 84 8.30 -10.82 8.76
N THR A 85 7.36 -11.23 7.92
CA THR A 85 7.60 -11.80 6.60
C THR A 85 7.05 -10.89 5.52
N SER A 86 7.75 -10.80 4.39
CA SER A 86 7.30 -10.01 3.25
C SER A 86 6.11 -10.66 2.55
N THR A 87 5.03 -9.88 2.39
CA THR A 87 3.99 -10.16 1.39
C THR A 87 4.41 -9.51 0.07
N ILE A 88 4.27 -10.25 -1.04
CA ILE A 88 4.51 -9.72 -2.38
C ILE A 88 3.23 -9.06 -2.87
N TRP A 89 3.32 -7.77 -3.18
CA TRP A 89 2.21 -6.96 -3.69
C TRP A 89 2.39 -6.71 -5.18
N THR A 90 1.29 -6.72 -5.94
CA THR A 90 1.25 -6.31 -7.34
C THR A 90 0.68 -4.90 -7.46
N LEU A 91 1.43 -3.98 -8.07
CA LEU A 91 0.95 -2.63 -8.37
C LEU A 91 0.30 -2.60 -9.76
N LYS A 92 -0.98 -2.25 -9.82
CA LYS A 92 -1.75 -2.14 -11.08
C LYS A 92 -2.14 -0.68 -11.34
N PRO A 93 -2.14 -0.17 -12.57
CA PRO A 93 -2.63 1.18 -12.86
C PRO A 93 -4.14 1.22 -12.66
N ALA A 94 -4.62 2.21 -11.93
CA ALA A 94 -6.05 2.43 -11.78
C ALA A 94 -6.65 3.08 -13.05
N PRO A 95 -7.87 2.71 -13.47
CA PRO A 95 -8.52 3.27 -14.66
C PRO A 95 -8.70 4.80 -14.62
N THR A 96 -8.82 5.38 -13.43
CA THR A 96 -9.04 6.81 -13.18
C THR A 96 -7.75 7.55 -12.82
N GLY A 97 -6.59 6.92 -13.00
CA GLY A 97 -5.28 7.43 -12.59
C GLY A 97 -4.90 7.01 -11.17
N GLY A 98 -3.59 6.81 -10.92
CA GLY A 98 -3.06 6.26 -9.66
C GLY A 98 -2.78 4.76 -9.75
N ILE A 99 -2.64 4.11 -8.57
CA ILE A 99 -2.19 2.72 -8.44
C ILE A 99 -3.13 1.94 -7.51
N GLU A 100 -3.54 0.75 -7.92
CA GLU A 100 -4.13 -0.27 -7.06
C GLU A 100 -3.00 -1.16 -6.51
N ILE A 101 -2.98 -1.37 -5.20
CA ILE A 101 -2.01 -2.26 -4.52
C ILE A 101 -2.75 -3.57 -4.25
N THR A 102 -2.32 -4.66 -4.89
CA THR A 102 -3.13 -5.89 -4.95
C THR A 102 -2.38 -7.17 -4.57
N ILE A 103 -3.11 -8.17 -4.08
CA ILE A 103 -2.70 -9.56 -3.90
C ILE A 103 -3.86 -10.48 -4.25
N ASP A 104 -3.64 -11.52 -5.06
CA ASP A 104 -4.68 -12.46 -5.51
C ASP A 104 -5.98 -11.77 -5.95
N ASP A 105 -5.83 -10.67 -6.71
CA ASP A 105 -6.92 -9.80 -7.20
C ASP A 105 -7.75 -9.05 -6.14
N LEU A 106 -7.32 -9.07 -4.88
CA LEU A 106 -7.82 -8.19 -3.82
C LEU A 106 -6.95 -6.94 -3.70
N ALA A 107 -7.56 -5.77 -3.52
CA ALA A 107 -6.88 -4.49 -3.40
C ALA A 107 -6.92 -3.94 -1.98
N TRP A 108 -5.93 -3.12 -1.64
CA TRP A 108 -5.96 -2.29 -0.44
C TRP A 108 -7.14 -1.32 -0.50
N THR A 109 -7.99 -1.37 0.51
CA THR A 109 -9.16 -0.51 0.69
C THR A 109 -9.07 0.24 2.01
N LEU A 110 -9.52 1.49 2.00
CA LEU A 110 -9.82 2.23 3.22
C LEU A 110 -11.34 2.40 3.26
N ILE A 111 -12.00 1.66 4.15
CA ILE A 111 -13.49 1.60 4.17
C ILE A 111 -14.09 2.88 4.73
N THR A 112 -13.32 3.69 5.46
CA THR A 112 -13.76 4.97 6.01
C THR A 112 -12.61 5.98 6.06
N SER A 113 -12.92 7.24 5.73
CA SER A 113 -11.97 8.34 5.66
C SER A 113 -11.50 8.87 7.03
N SER A 114 -11.81 8.19 8.14
CA SER A 114 -11.35 8.60 9.46
C SER A 114 -9.99 7.98 9.80
N GLN A 115 -9.17 8.78 10.47
CA GLN A 115 -7.82 8.40 10.89
C GLN A 115 -7.83 7.16 11.80
N ASN A 116 -6.73 6.41 11.75
CA ASN A 116 -6.46 5.20 12.52
C ASN A 116 -7.34 4.00 12.18
N ASN A 117 -8.14 4.08 11.10
CA ASN A 117 -8.85 2.92 10.60
C ASN A 117 -7.93 1.99 9.82
N PRO A 118 -8.11 0.67 9.96
CA PRO A 118 -7.31 -0.31 9.26
C PRO A 118 -7.54 -0.22 7.75
N ILE A 119 -6.44 -0.39 7.00
CA ILE A 119 -6.52 -0.73 5.58
C ILE A 119 -6.88 -2.21 5.51
N LEU A 120 -7.90 -2.55 4.74
CA LEU A 120 -8.34 -3.93 4.53
C LEU A 120 -8.07 -4.38 3.09
N LEU A 121 -8.24 -5.67 2.83
CA LEU A 121 -8.36 -6.21 1.47
C LEU A 121 -9.81 -6.22 1.01
N GLU A 122 -10.06 -5.79 -0.22
CA GLU A 122 -11.38 -5.91 -0.86
C GLU A 122 -11.26 -6.29 -2.32
N SER A 123 -12.29 -6.92 -2.87
CA SER A 123 -12.36 -7.14 -4.31
C SER A 123 -12.67 -5.81 -5.02
N PRO A 124 -11.86 -5.38 -6.01
CA PRO A 124 -12.06 -4.13 -6.74
C PRO A 124 -13.41 -4.03 -7.45
N THR A 125 -14.04 -5.16 -7.76
CA THR A 125 -15.34 -5.23 -8.46
C THR A 125 -16.54 -5.18 -7.51
N ALA A 126 -16.32 -5.33 -6.19
CA ALA A 126 -17.39 -5.52 -5.23
C ALA A 126 -17.88 -4.23 -4.53
N SER A 127 -17.04 -3.19 -4.43
CA SER A 127 -17.29 -2.10 -3.48
C SER A 127 -17.81 -0.80 -4.11
N GLY A 128 -17.51 -0.51 -5.38
CA GLY A 128 -17.73 0.82 -5.94
C GLY A 128 -16.90 1.93 -5.26
N VAL A 129 -15.95 1.55 -4.39
CA VAL A 129 -15.01 2.42 -3.68
C VAL A 129 -13.73 2.52 -4.48
N ALA A 130 -13.13 3.71 -4.53
CA ALA A 130 -11.86 3.91 -5.21
C ALA A 130 -10.70 3.28 -4.39
N HIS A 131 -10.13 2.18 -4.89
CA HIS A 131 -8.94 1.52 -4.33
C HIS A 131 -7.63 2.15 -4.81
N ILE A 132 -7.61 3.47 -4.88
CA ILE A 132 -6.57 4.21 -5.62
C ILE A 132 -5.59 4.83 -4.64
N TRP A 133 -4.32 4.55 -4.88
CA TRP A 133 -3.20 5.02 -4.10
C TRP A 133 -2.21 5.80 -4.98
N VAL A 134 -1.54 6.76 -4.37
CA VAL A 134 -0.43 7.51 -4.96
C VAL A 134 0.82 7.27 -4.14
N PHE A 135 1.92 7.05 -4.84
CA PHE A 135 3.25 6.91 -4.25
C PHE A 135 3.97 8.25 -4.41
N GLU A 136 4.01 9.04 -3.33
CA GLU A 136 4.72 10.32 -3.30
C GLU A 136 6.16 10.07 -2.81
N PRO A 137 7.20 10.30 -3.63
CA PRO A 137 8.59 10.11 -3.22
C PRO A 137 8.95 11.00 -2.02
N VAL A 138 9.63 10.44 -1.03
CA VAL A 138 10.23 11.22 0.06
C VAL A 138 11.59 11.71 -0.42
N ALA A 139 11.76 13.04 -0.53
CA ALA A 139 13.04 13.63 -0.87
C ALA A 139 14.11 13.22 0.16
N GLN A 140 15.26 12.76 -0.33
CA GLN A 140 16.45 12.46 0.47
C GLN A 140 17.21 13.74 0.81
#